data_AF-A0A814T9X8-F1
#
_entry.id   AF-A0A814T9X8-F1
#
_cell.length_a   1.000
_cell.length_b   1.000
_cell.length_c   1.000
_cell.angle_alpha   90.00
_cell.angle_beta   90.00
_cell.angle_gamma   90.00
#
_symmetry.space_group_name_H-M   'P 1'
#
loop_
_entity.id
_entity.type
_entity.pdbx_description
1 polymer ?
#
loop_
_entity_poly.entity_id
_entity_poly.type
_entity_poly.pdbx_seq_one_letter_code
_entity_poly.pdbx_strand_id
1 'polypeptide(L)' 'DLWINGQRLDVEPEFTENGTETVFELNGTSCRLITVSSGHRRSGLVHALIVNNKEITPATS' A
#
# COMPACT_ATOMS: atom_id res chain seq x y z
N ASP A 1 -2.85 -3.10 8.39
CA ASP A 1 -3.70 -4.21 7.88
C ASP A 1 -4.24 -3.87 6.51
N LEU A 2 -4.40 -4.87 5.66
CA LEU A 2 -5.02 -4.74 4.35
C LEU A 2 -6.41 -5.37 4.39
N TRP A 3 -7.40 -4.65 3.88
CA TRP A 3 -8.80 -5.06 3.85
C TRP A 3 -9.39 -4.81 2.48
N ILE A 4 -10.11 -5.80 1.96
CA ILE A 4 -10.66 -5.80 0.60
C ILE A 4 -12.04 -6.42 0.66
N ASN A 5 -13.06 -5.67 0.24
CA ASN A 5 -14.47 -6.11 0.25
C ASN A 5 -14.92 -6.69 1.61
N GLY A 6 -14.45 -6.12 2.71
CA GLY A 6 -14.80 -6.56 4.07
C GLY A 6 -14.03 -7.79 4.58
N GLN A 7 -13.07 -8.31 3.80
CA GLN A 7 -12.20 -9.41 4.20
C GLN A 7 -10.79 -8.89 4.46
N ARG A 8 -10.15 -9.33 5.55
CA ARG A 8 -8.74 -9.07 5.80
C ARG A 8 -7.92 -9.89 4.82
N LEU A 9 -6.94 -9.24 4.19
CA LEU A 9 -5.98 -9.90 3.34
C LEU A 9 -4.74 -10.26 4.17
N ASP A 10 -4.45 -11.56 4.26
CA ASP A 10 -3.27 -12.06 4.96
C ASP A 10 -2.09 -12.13 3.97
N VAL A 11 -1.33 -11.04 3.92
CA VAL A 11 -0.11 -10.91 3.11
C VAL A 11 1.01 -10.33 3.94
N GLU A 12 2.22 -10.82 3.71
CA GLU A 12 3.40 -10.38 4.44
C GLU A 12 4.03 -9.16 3.76
N PRO A 13 4.30 -8.07 4.49
CA PRO A 13 5.02 -6.93 3.94
C PRO A 13 6.51 -7.21 3.80
N GLU A 14 7.10 -6.73 2.70
CA GLU A 14 8.53 -6.67 2.49
C GLU A 14 9.09 -5.35 3.02
N PHE A 15 10.13 -5.42 3.86
CA PHE A 15 10.82 -4.25 4.39
C PHE A 15 11.97 -3.87 3.47
N THR A 16 11.96 -2.62 3.01
CA THR A 16 12.96 -2.02 2.14
C THR A 16 13.69 -0.89 2.88
N GLU A 17 14.77 -0.38 2.30
CA GLU A 17 15.50 0.77 2.85
C GLU A 17 14.62 2.02 3.01
N ASN A 18 13.64 2.20 2.11
CA ASN A 18 12.82 3.41 2.04
C ASN A 18 11.45 3.27 2.71
N GLY A 19 11.13 2.09 3.25
CA GLY A 19 9.85 1.81 3.88
C GLY A 19 9.38 0.38 3.65
N THR A 20 8.07 0.18 3.59
CA THR A 20 7.45 -1.13 3.47
C THR A 20 6.71 -1.24 2.15
N GLU A 21 6.84 -2.39 1.52
CA GLU A 21 6.11 -2.75 0.32
C GLU A 21 5.25 -3.98 0.58
N THR A 22 4.04 -4.02 0.04
CA THR A 22 3.17 -5.19 0.12
C THR A 22 2.60 -5.47 -1.26
N VAL A 23 3.04 -6.57 -1.86
CA VAL A 23 2.57 -7.04 -3.16
C VAL A 23 1.47 -8.07 -2.97
N PHE A 24 0.38 -7.92 -3.71
CA PHE A 24 -0.75 -8.85 -3.66
C PHE A 24 -1.48 -8.87 -4.99
N GLU A 25 -2.29 -9.91 -5.21
CA GLU A 25 -3.10 -10.06 -6.41
C GLU A 25 -4.59 -10.07 -6.05
N LEU A 26 -5.41 -9.39 -6.85
CA LEU A 26 -6.87 -9.43 -6.75
C LEU A 26 -7.49 -9.86 -8.07
N ASN A 27 -8.04 -11.07 -8.11
CA ASN A 27 -8.71 -11.60 -9.31
C ASN A 27 -7.83 -11.48 -10.58
N GLY A 28 -6.54 -11.83 -10.51
CA GLY A 28 -5.60 -11.67 -11.62
C GLY A 28 -5.04 -10.26 -11.81
N THR A 29 -5.45 -9.30 -10.98
CA THR A 29 -4.95 -7.92 -11.02
C THR A 29 -3.79 -7.75 -10.06
N SER A 30 -2.63 -7.34 -10.57
CA SER A 30 -1.46 -7.06 -9.74
C SER A 30 -1.63 -5.73 -9.01
N CYS A 31 -1.44 -5.79 -7.69
CA CYS A 31 -1.55 -4.66 -6.77
C CYS A 31 -0.31 -4.55 -5.89
N ARG A 32 0.07 -3.32 -5.56
CA ARG A 32 1.18 -3.03 -4.66
C ARG A 32 0.82 -1.86 -3.76
N LEU A 33 0.93 -2.06 -2.45
CA LEU A 33 0.89 -0.97 -1.47
C LEU A 33 2.32 -0.62 -1.09
N ILE A 34 2.69 0.65 -1.22
CA ILE A 34 3.97 1.18 -0.76
C ILE A 34 3.70 2.12 0.41
N THR A 35 4.47 1.97 1.48
CA THR A 35 4.46 2.84 2.64
C THR A 35 5.86 3.38 2.87
N VAL A 36 6.05 4.69 2.75
CA VAL A 36 7.35 5.34 2.99
C VAL A 36 7.25 6.41 4.06
N SER A 37 8.36 6.70 4.74
CA SER A 37 8.43 7.86 5.61
C SER A 37 8.46 9.13 4.77
N SER A 38 7.62 10.11 5.09
CA SER A 38 7.60 11.40 4.39
C SER A 38 8.80 12.31 4.74
N GLY A 39 9.63 11.90 5.70
CA GLY A 39 10.66 12.75 6.31
C GLY A 39 10.12 13.93 7.12
N HIS A 40 8.80 14.17 7.14
CA HIS A 40 8.18 15.29 7.84
C HIS A 40 7.64 14.87 9.21
N ARG A 41 8.03 15.64 10.23
CA ARG A 41 7.70 15.38 11.64
C ARG A 41 6.18 15.37 11.96
N ARG A 42 5.33 15.91 11.07
CA ARG A 42 3.85 15.98 11.25
C ARG A 42 3.04 14.99 10.41
N SER A 43 3.61 14.39 9.37
CA SER A 43 2.90 13.49 8.45
C SER A 43 3.72 12.22 8.26
N GLY A 44 3.99 11.48 9.35
CA GLY A 44 5.12 10.54 9.42
C GLY A 44 5.18 9.43 8.36
N LEU A 45 4.09 9.12 7.67
CA LEU A 45 4.02 8.07 6.64
C LEU A 45 3.17 8.51 5.45
N VAL A 46 3.59 8.13 4.25
CA VAL A 46 2.83 8.24 3.00
C VAL A 46 2.52 6.84 2.51
N HIS A 47 1.26 6.59 2.17
CA HIS A 47 0.81 5.35 1.57
C HIS A 47 0.43 5.58 0.11
N ALA A 48 0.91 4.73 -0.79
CA ALA A 48 0.56 4.74 -2.21
C ALA A 48 0.08 3.36 -2.65
N LEU A 49 -1.12 3.30 -3.23
CA LEU A 49 -1.67 2.07 -3.81
C LEU A 49 -1.47 2.12 -5.33
N ILE A 50 -0.87 1.07 -5.88
CA ILE A 50 -0.64 0.92 -7.32
C ILE A 50 -1.41 -0.32 -7.79
N VAL A 51 -2.21 -0.16 -8.85
CA VAL A 51 -3.02 -1.23 -9.47
C VAL A 51 -2.76 -1.21 -10.97
N ASN A 52 -2.34 -2.33 -11.56
CA ASN A 52 -1.97 -2.39 -12.98
C ASN A 52 -1.05 -1.24 -13.42
N ASN A 53 0.00 -0.98 -12.63
CA ASN A 53 0.98 0.09 -12.85
C ASN A 53 0.40 1.51 -12.84
N LYS A 54 -0.81 1.72 -12.30
CA LYS A 54 -1.41 3.03 -12.10
C LYS A 54 -1.58 3.32 -10.62
N GLU A 55 -1.13 4.49 -10.20
CA GLU A 55 -1.34 4.97 -8.84
C GLU A 55 -2.83 5.33 -8.65
N ILE A 56 -3.39 4.86 -7.54
CA ILE A 56 -4.75 5.14 -7.12
C ILE A 56 -4.70 6.26 -6.09
N THR A 57 -5.42 7.35 -6.36
CA THR A 57 -5.54 8.46 -5.42
C THR A 57 -6.21 7.97 -4.13
N PRO A 58 -5.62 8.26 -2.95
CA PRO A 58 -6.24 7.91 -1.69
C PRO A 58 -7.58 8.61 -1.55
N ALA A 59 -8.58 7.91 -1.00
CA ALA A 59 -9.82 8.53 -0.59
C ALA A 59 -9.53 9.45 0.60
N THR A 60 -9.73 10.75 0.44
CA THR A 60 -9.80 11.70 1.53
C THR A 60 -11.24 11.80 2.00
N SER A 61 -11.48 11.53 3.28
CA SER A 61 -12.76 11.79 3.95
C SER A 61 -12.82 13.23 4.44
#